data_AF-A0A9P0NW07-F1
#
_entry.id   AF-A0A9P0NW07-F1
#
_cell.length_a   1.000
_cell.length_b   1.000
_cell.length_c   1.000
_cell.angle_alpha   90.00
_cell.angle_beta   90.00
_cell.angle_gamma   90.00
#
_symmetry.space_group_name_H-M   'P 1'
#
loop_
_entity.id
_entity.type
_entity.pdbx_description
1 polymer ?
#
loop_
_entity_poly.entity_id
_entity_poly.type
_entity_poly.pdbx_seq_one_letter_code
_entity_poly.pdbx_strand_id
1 'polypeptide(L)'
;MTAVLFGLIIICISLLLAYLIRQYGRPPGYPPGPPWTPVVGNLPELRKLAKKFGGQYVALWKLAKQYNTNVLGLKMGGDYVVTVFSYEVVKQVLLSEEFDGRPDNFFIKLRCFGARRGKNYITFLNAKC
;
A
#
# COMPACT_ATOMS: atom_id res chain seq x y z
N MET A 1 -42.78 11.40 -7.45
CA MET A 1 -41.43 11.92 -7.82
C MET A 1 -40.48 11.94 -6.62
N THR A 2 -40.89 12.48 -5.47
CA THR A 2 -40.07 12.55 -4.24
C THR A 2 -39.67 11.19 -3.66
N ALA A 3 -40.60 10.22 -3.56
CA ALA A 3 -40.31 8.88 -3.03
C ALA A 3 -39.22 8.12 -3.83
N VAL A 4 -39.24 8.26 -5.16
CA VAL A 4 -38.23 7.65 -6.04
C VAL A 4 -36.86 8.31 -5.83
N LEU A 5 -36.83 9.64 -5.62
CA LEU A 5 -35.61 10.39 -5.33
C LEU A 5 -34.98 9.93 -4.00
N PHE A 6 -35.78 9.76 -2.95
CA PHE A 6 -35.31 9.24 -1.66
C PHE A 6 -34.75 7.82 -1.77
N GLY A 7 -35.41 6.94 -2.55
CA GLY A 7 -34.92 5.59 -2.81
C GLY A 7 -33.53 5.58 -3.48
N LEU A 8 -33.32 6.42 -4.50
CA LEU A 8 -32.02 6.54 -5.18
C LEU A 8 -30.94 7.09 -4.23
N ILE A 9 -31.27 8.06 -3.38
CA ILE A 9 -30.32 8.62 -2.40
C ILE A 9 -29.87 7.54 -1.40
N ILE A 10 -30.79 6.73 -0.87
CA ILE A 10 -30.47 5.65 0.07
C ILE A 10 -29.58 4.60 -0.60
N ILE A 11 -29.88 4.23 -1.85
CA ILE A 11 -29.06 3.28 -2.62
C ILE A 11 -27.65 3.85 -2.83
N CYS A 12 -27.53 5.11 -3.28
CA CYS A 12 -26.23 5.78 -3.45
C CYS A 12 -25.42 5.82 -2.15
N ILE A 13 -26.04 6.15 -1.02
CA ILE A 13 -25.38 6.18 0.30
C ILE A 13 -24.92 4.78 0.69
N SER A 14 -25.77 3.76 0.50
CA SER A 14 -25.42 2.37 0.84
C SER A 14 -24.24 1.84 0.00
N LEU A 15 -24.19 2.16 -1.29
CA LEU A 15 -23.09 1.82 -2.18
C LEU A 15 -21.80 2.55 -1.80
N LEU A 16 -21.91 3.83 -1.44
CA LEU A 16 -20.76 4.62 -0.98
C LEU A 16 -20.20 4.06 0.33
N LEU A 17 -21.07 3.70 1.28
CA LEU A 17 -20.67 3.12 2.55
C LEU A 17 -20.01 1.74 2.36
N ALA A 18 -20.58 0.88 1.52
CA ALA A 18 -20.00 -0.41 1.16
C ALA A 18 -18.61 -0.25 0.51
N TYR A 19 -18.47 0.73 -0.39
CA TYR A 19 -17.19 1.06 -1.01
C TYR A 19 -16.15 1.51 0.02
N LEU A 20 -16.52 2.38 0.95
CA LEU A 20 -15.63 2.85 2.02
C LEU A 20 -15.21 1.72 2.97
N ILE A 21 -16.13 0.85 3.38
CA ILE A 21 -15.83 -0.31 4.23
C ILE A 21 -14.83 -1.25 3.53
N ARG A 22 -15.06 -1.53 2.23
CA ARG A 22 -14.14 -2.35 1.43
C ARG A 22 -12.75 -1.72 1.30
N GLN A 23 -12.68 -0.39 1.22
CA GLN A 23 -11.41 0.34 1.16
C GLN A 23 -10.67 0.38 2.52
N TYR A 24 -11.40 0.33 3.63
CA TYR A 24 -10.84 0.33 4.99
C TYR A 24 -10.35 -1.05 5.43
N GLY A 25 -10.96 -2.12 4.91
CA GLY A 25 -10.61 -3.51 5.22
C GLY A 25 -9.16 -3.86 4.88
N ARG A 26 -8.39 -4.30 5.90
CA ARG A 26 -7.09 -4.97 5.69
C ARG A 26 -7.32 -6.39 5.21
N PRO A 27 -6.62 -6.85 4.17
CA PRO A 27 -6.69 -8.26 3.80
C PRO A 27 -6.19 -9.12 4.98
N PRO A 28 -6.78 -10.31 5.19
CA PRO A 28 -6.35 -11.21 6.27
C PRO A 28 -4.88 -11.62 6.05
N GLY A 29 -4.08 -11.60 7.12
CA GLY A 29 -2.64 -11.91 7.06
C GLY A 29 -1.74 -10.75 6.63
N TYR A 30 -2.28 -9.53 6.42
CA TYR A 30 -1.46 -8.37 6.09
C TYR A 30 -0.67 -7.85 7.30
N PRO A 31 0.62 -7.48 7.14
CA PRO A 31 1.45 -7.03 8.25
C PRO A 31 0.91 -5.75 8.90
N PRO A 32 1.23 -5.54 10.19
CA PRO A 32 0.85 -4.34 10.92
C PRO A 32 1.45 -3.08 10.31
N GLY A 33 0.78 -1.95 10.51
CA GLY A 33 1.18 -0.65 9.96
C GLY A 33 0.14 0.45 10.21
N PRO A 34 0.43 1.69 9.80
CA PRO A 34 -0.42 2.84 10.06
C PRO A 34 -1.83 2.70 9.45
N PRO A 35 -2.86 3.19 10.15
CA PRO A 35 -4.23 3.17 9.64
C PRO A 35 -4.30 3.96 8.33
N TRP A 36 -4.88 3.36 7.30
CA TRP A 36 -4.88 3.94 5.96
C TRP A 36 -6.17 4.67 5.65
N THR A 37 -6.04 5.74 4.87
CA THR A 37 -7.20 6.46 4.34
C THR A 37 -7.77 5.71 3.12
N PRO A 38 -9.10 5.69 2.93
CA PRO A 38 -9.75 4.84 1.93
C PRO A 38 -9.41 5.20 0.47
N VAL A 39 -8.97 6.44 0.19
CA VAL A 39 -8.68 6.90 -1.18
C VAL A 39 -7.18 6.98 -1.48
N VAL A 40 -6.39 7.51 -0.54
CA VAL A 40 -4.96 7.78 -0.78
C VAL A 40 -4.07 6.79 -0.03
N GLY A 41 -4.64 5.97 0.85
CA GLY A 41 -3.89 5.05 1.69
C GLY A 41 -3.03 5.81 2.71
N ASN A 42 -1.76 5.42 2.80
CA ASN A 42 -0.72 5.99 3.68
C ASN A 42 0.20 6.99 2.96
N LEU A 43 -0.04 7.26 1.67
CA LEU A 43 0.77 8.17 0.85
C LEU A 43 0.86 9.61 1.39
N PRO A 44 -0.22 10.24 1.90
CA PRO A 44 -0.12 11.62 2.41
C PRO A 44 0.77 11.70 3.65
N GLU A 45 0.64 10.73 4.55
CA GLU A 45 1.46 10.63 5.77
C GLU A 45 2.92 10.37 5.42
N LEU A 46 3.17 9.42 4.52
CA LEU A 46 4.50 9.12 4.02
C LEU A 46 5.15 10.33 3.33
N ARG A 47 4.39 11.09 2.52
CA ARG A 47 4.90 12.32 1.87
C ARG A 47 5.22 13.41 2.88
N LYS A 48 4.40 13.61 3.91
CA LYS A 48 4.67 14.57 4.99
C LYS A 48 5.95 14.21 5.73
N LEU A 49 6.10 12.93 6.11
CA LEU A 49 7.30 12.42 6.78
C LEU A 49 8.54 12.51 5.87
N ALA A 50 8.42 12.16 4.59
CA ALA A 50 9.51 12.22 3.64
C ALA A 50 9.99 13.67 3.41
N LYS A 51 9.05 14.63 3.31
CA LYS A 51 9.39 16.06 3.21
C LYS A 51 10.05 16.58 4.49
N LYS A 52 9.61 16.10 5.66
CA LYS A 52 10.17 16.49 6.97
C LYS A 52 11.58 15.94 7.20
N PHE A 53 11.86 14.73 6.72
CA PHE A 53 13.10 14.00 7.03
C PHE A 53 14.02 13.78 5.81
N GLY A 54 13.72 14.42 4.67
CA GLY A 54 14.59 14.42 3.49
C GLY A 54 14.62 13.13 2.67
N GLY A 55 13.74 12.16 2.94
CA GLY A 55 13.73 10.91 2.19
C GLY A 55 12.56 9.97 2.53
N GLN A 56 12.08 9.24 1.52
CA GLN A 56 11.03 8.22 1.70
C GLN A 56 11.52 7.06 2.57
N TYR A 57 12.78 6.65 2.43
CA TYR A 57 13.36 5.57 3.22
C TYR A 57 13.43 5.92 4.72
N VAL A 58 13.78 7.17 5.06
CA VAL A 58 13.82 7.65 6.45
C VAL A 58 12.42 7.68 7.05
N ALA A 59 11.43 8.09 6.26
CA ALA A 59 10.03 8.08 6.68
C ALA A 59 9.54 6.66 6.98
N LEU A 60 9.86 5.70 6.11
CA LEU A 60 9.50 4.29 6.28
C LEU A 60 10.18 3.66 7.50
N TRP A 61 11.46 3.95 7.71
CA TRP A 61 12.18 3.51 8.90
C TRP A 61 11.60 4.09 10.20
N LYS A 62 11.19 5.37 10.19
CA LYS A 62 10.53 5.99 11.34
C LYS A 62 9.17 5.37 11.63
N LEU A 63 8.38 5.07 10.60
CA LEU A 63 7.13 4.36 10.75
C LEU A 63 7.37 2.97 11.35
N ALA A 64 8.37 2.23 10.86
CA ALA A 64 8.73 0.92 11.41
C ALA A 64 9.10 1.00 12.90
N LYS A 65 9.86 2.02 13.29
CA LYS A 65 10.18 2.30 14.70
C LYS A 65 8.95 2.68 15.54
N GLN A 66 8.07 3.53 15.01
CA GLN A 66 6.86 3.96 15.71
C GLN A 66 5.90 2.79 15.96
N TYR A 67 5.80 1.85 15.01
CA TYR A 67 4.97 0.65 15.13
C TYR A 67 5.73 -0.55 15.70
N ASN A 68 7.01 -0.39 16.09
CA ASN A 68 7.89 -1.43 16.61
C ASN A 68 7.84 -2.76 15.83
N THR A 69 7.92 -2.68 14.50
CA THR A 69 7.74 -3.83 13.60
C THR A 69 8.87 -3.93 12.58
N ASN A 70 9.33 -5.15 12.33
CA ASN A 70 10.36 -5.44 11.31
C ASN A 70 9.77 -5.61 9.90
N VAL A 71 8.45 -5.77 9.82
CA VAL A 71 7.68 -5.90 8.58
C VAL A 71 6.52 -4.92 8.67
N LEU A 72 6.56 -3.88 7.83
CA LEU A 72 5.60 -2.79 7.82
C LEU A 72 4.65 -2.94 6.63
N GLY A 73 3.35 -3.02 6.90
CA GLY A 73 2.31 -3.02 5.88
C GLY A 73 1.80 -1.62 5.57
N LEU A 74 1.87 -1.22 4.31
CA LEU A 74 1.36 0.06 3.82
C LEU A 74 0.39 -0.14 2.67
N LYS A 75 -0.50 0.83 2.49
CA LYS A 75 -1.35 0.94 1.30
C LYS A 75 -0.98 2.21 0.55
N MET A 76 -0.59 2.08 -0.71
CA MET A 76 -0.28 3.21 -1.59
C MET A 76 -1.36 3.32 -2.66
N GLY A 77 -2.36 4.18 -2.42
CA GLY A 77 -3.51 4.31 -3.31
C GLY A 77 -4.29 2.99 -3.39
N GLY A 78 -4.24 2.33 -4.55
CA GLY A 78 -4.85 1.02 -4.77
C GLY A 78 -3.96 -0.19 -4.48
N ASP A 79 -2.64 0.02 -4.34
CA ASP A 79 -1.68 -1.07 -4.21
C ASP A 79 -1.26 -1.30 -2.75
N TYR A 80 -1.05 -2.55 -2.40
CA TYR A 80 -0.53 -2.97 -1.11
C TYR A 80 0.99 -3.10 -1.19
N VAL A 81 1.69 -2.44 -0.28
CA VAL A 81 3.15 -2.48 -0.20
C VAL A 81 3.61 -2.92 1.18
N VAL A 82 4.41 -3.97 1.20
CA VAL A 82 5.09 -4.45 2.40
C VAL A 82 6.54 -3.99 2.36
N THR A 83 7.01 -3.37 3.44
CA THR A 83 8.41 -2.97 3.64
C THR A 83 9.04 -3.85 4.73
N VAL A 84 10.20 -4.42 4.45
CA VAL A 84 10.91 -5.32 5.36
C VAL A 84 12.23 -4.68 5.79
N PHE A 85 12.52 -4.71 7.08
CA PHE A 85 13.74 -4.16 7.68
C PHE A 85 14.70 -5.22 8.23
N SER A 86 14.26 -6.49 8.38
CA SER A 86 15.12 -7.58 8.86
C SER A 86 16.01 -8.13 7.75
N TYR A 87 17.30 -8.32 8.04
CA TYR A 87 18.29 -8.82 7.08
C TYR A 87 17.95 -10.23 6.56
N GLU A 88 17.55 -11.13 7.44
CA GLU A 88 17.24 -12.53 7.08
C GLU A 88 16.07 -12.61 6.11
N VAL A 89 15.02 -11.85 6.40
CA VAL A 89 13.81 -11.80 5.56
C VAL A 89 14.12 -11.14 4.22
N VAL A 90 14.89 -10.04 4.19
CA VAL A 90 15.31 -9.42 2.92
C VAL A 90 16.12 -10.40 2.07
N LYS A 91 17.05 -11.16 2.68
CA LYS A 91 17.83 -12.17 1.96
C LYS A 91 16.92 -13.27 1.37
N GLN A 92 15.96 -13.77 2.13
CA GLN A 92 15.01 -14.78 1.65
C GLN A 92 14.17 -14.27 0.48
N VAL A 93 13.66 -13.05 0.59
CA VAL A 93 12.80 -12.47 -0.45
C VAL A 93 13.60 -12.18 -1.73
N LEU A 94 14.85 -11.73 -1.60
CA LEU A 94 15.73 -11.52 -2.78
C LEU A 94 16.14 -12.83 -3.47
N LEU A 95 16.16 -13.95 -2.76
CA LEU A 95 16.51 -15.27 -3.31
C LEU A 95 15.31 -16.00 -3.91
N SER A 96 14.08 -15.54 -3.68
CA SER A 96 12.88 -16.22 -4.14
C SER A 96 12.37 -15.64 -5.46
N GLU A 97 12.22 -16.51 -6.46
CA GLU A 97 11.72 -16.15 -7.80
C GLU A 97 10.30 -15.55 -7.76
N GLU A 98 9.52 -15.84 -6.72
CA GLU A 98 8.17 -15.30 -6.52
C GLU A 98 8.14 -13.77 -6.38
N PHE A 99 9.25 -13.17 -5.92
CA PHE A 99 9.40 -11.74 -5.71
C PHE A 99 10.35 -11.07 -6.71
N ASP A 100 10.81 -11.80 -7.72
CA ASP A 100 11.64 -11.27 -8.81
C ASP A 100 10.82 -10.47 -9.86
N GLY A 101 9.55 -10.18 -9.54
CA GLY A 101 8.70 -9.37 -10.40
C GLY A 101 9.14 -7.90 -10.44
N ARG A 102 8.86 -7.23 -11.58
CA ARG A 102 8.99 -5.77 -11.70
C ARG A 102 7.65 -5.07 -11.44
N PRO A 103 7.56 -4.02 -10.58
CA PRO A 103 6.29 -3.40 -10.21
C PRO A 103 5.44 -3.05 -11.43
N ASP A 104 4.19 -3.49 -11.48
CA ASP A 104 3.27 -3.29 -12.62
C ASP A 104 2.55 -1.94 -12.49
N ASN A 105 3.31 -0.85 -12.59
CA ASN A 105 2.71 0.48 -12.63
C ASN A 105 2.11 0.74 -14.01
N PHE A 106 1.07 1.59 -14.08
CA PHE A 106 0.49 2.05 -15.35
C PHE A 106 1.57 2.48 -16.37
N PHE A 107 2.60 3.19 -15.92
CA PHE A 107 3.75 3.59 -16.74
C PHE A 107 4.60 2.42 -17.26
N ILE A 108 4.71 1.32 -16.52
CA ILE A 108 5.44 0.12 -16.95
C ILE A 108 4.59 -0.65 -17.95
N LYS A 109 3.29 -0.75 -17.72
CA LYS A 109 2.34 -1.36 -18.66
C LYS A 109 2.29 -0.64 -20.01
N LEU A 110 2.35 0.70 -19.99
CA LEU A 110 2.45 1.52 -21.21
C LEU A 110 3.74 1.23 -22.00
N ARG A 111 4.87 1.06 -21.31
CA ARG A 111 6.16 0.77 -21.97
C ARG A 111 6.29 -0.67 -22.45
N CYS A 112 5.59 -1.61 -21.81
CA CYS A 112 5.66 -3.04 -22.11
C CYS A 112 4.46 -3.55 -22.90
N PHE A 113 3.69 -2.65 -23.56
CA PHE A 113 2.51 -3.01 -24.37
C PHE A 113 1.57 -4.00 -23.66
N GLY A 114 1.29 -3.80 -22.38
CA GLY A 114 0.35 -4.65 -21.64
C GLY A 114 0.93 -5.96 -21.08
N ALA A 115 2.16 -6.36 -21.44
CA ALA A 115 2.75 -7.60 -20.98
C ALA A 115 3.16 -7.51 -19.50
N ARG A 116 2.55 -8.34 -18.63
CA ARG A 116 2.97 -8.51 -17.23
C ARG A 116 4.03 -9.62 -17.14
N ARG A 117 5.17 -9.35 -16.50
CA ARG A 117 6.25 -10.33 -16.29
C ARG A 117 6.63 -10.53 -14.81
N GLY A 118 5.68 -10.44 -13.88
CA GLY A 118 5.94 -10.78 -12.47
C GLY A 118 4.83 -10.39 -11.49
N LYS A 119 4.80 -11.03 -10.33
CA LYS A 119 3.92 -10.68 -9.19
C LYS A 119 4.68 -9.71 -8.28
N ASN A 120 4.04 -8.64 -7.82
CA ASN A 120 4.70 -7.61 -7.00
C ASN A 120 3.83 -7.15 -5.84
N TYR A 121 4.33 -7.32 -4.62
CA TYR A 121 3.71 -6.79 -3.40
C TYR A 121 4.73 -6.25 -2.37
N ILE A 122 6.04 -6.30 -2.66
CA ILE A 122 7.09 -6.00 -1.67
C ILE A 122 8.02 -4.89 -2.18
N THR A 123 8.22 -3.86 -1.37
CA THR A 123 9.24 -2.82 -1.60
C THR A 123 10.35 -3.00 -0.57
N PHE A 124 11.56 -3.27 -1.03
CA PHE A 124 12.73 -3.45 -0.16
C PHE A 124 13.31 -2.09 0.22
N LEU A 125 13.47 -1.86 1.52
CA LEU A 125 14.33 -0.81 2.02
C LEU A 125 15.37 -1.41 2.94
N ASN A 126 16.56 -1.62 2.40
CA ASN A 126 17.74 -1.90 3.19
C ASN A 126 18.24 -0.57 3.78
N ALA A 127 17.80 -0.24 4.99
CA ALA A 127 18.33 0.89 5.74
C ALA A 127 19.66 0.48 6.40
N LYS A 128 20.72 0.35 5.60
CA LYS A 128 22.11 0.48 6.08
C LYS A 128 22.56 1.92 5.83
N CYS A 129 22.64 2.70 6.90
CA CYS A 129 23.69 3.70 7.06
C CYS A 129 24.74 3.10 7.98
#